data_AF-A0A552FUH9-F1
#
_entry.id   AF-A0A552FUH9-F1
#
_cell.length_a   1.000
_cell.length_b   1.000
_cell.length_c   1.000
_cell.angle_alpha   90.00
_cell.angle_beta   90.00
_cell.angle_gamma   90.00
#
_symmetry.space_group_name_H-M   'P 1'
#
loop_
_entity.id
_entity.type
_entity.pdbx_description
1 polymer ?
#
loop_
_entity_poly.entity_id
_entity_poly.type
_entity_poly.pdbx_seq_one_letter_code
_entity_poly.pdbx_strand_id
1 'polypeptide(L)'
;MTAKNLNLEQFTGTENYYKHSMGLLYTDGVHYLVQDQFWKLRVNSDHSASLTCERDEGNIALSQEISYTDFPLESVTLYLADGVLLLPSEY
;
A
#
# COMPACT_ATOMS: atom_id res chain seq x y z
N MET A 1 1.46 -21.74 2.87
CA MET A 1 1.83 -20.55 3.64
C MET A 1 0.53 -19.85 3.99
N THR A 2 0.24 -19.69 5.28
CA THR A 2 -1.10 -19.30 5.77
C THR A 2 -1.29 -17.80 5.55
N ALA A 3 -2.33 -17.40 4.81
CA ALA A 3 -2.68 -16.00 4.61
C ALA A 3 -2.72 -15.28 5.96
N LYS A 4 -1.93 -14.21 6.11
CA LYS A 4 -1.99 -13.38 7.32
C LYS A 4 -3.28 -12.56 7.20
N ASN A 5 -4.38 -13.11 7.75
CA ASN A 5 -5.56 -12.30 8.01
C ASN A 5 -5.11 -11.07 8.80
N LEU A 6 -5.40 -9.88 8.27
CA LEU A 6 -5.08 -8.60 8.91
C LEU A 6 -5.96 -8.45 10.16
N ASN A 7 -5.65 -9.19 11.20
CA ASN A 7 -6.36 -9.10 12.46
C ASN A 7 -5.86 -7.86 13.20
N LEU A 8 -6.49 -6.72 12.95
CA LEU A 8 -6.14 -5.49 13.66
C LEU A 8 -6.51 -5.54 15.14
N GLU A 9 -7.37 -6.48 15.55
CA GLU A 9 -7.75 -6.67 16.95
C GLU A 9 -6.57 -7.13 17.82
N GLN A 10 -5.47 -7.61 17.21
CA GLN A 10 -4.24 -7.92 17.95
C GLN A 10 -3.48 -6.66 18.39
N PHE A 11 -3.73 -5.51 17.75
CA PHE A 11 -3.13 -4.23 18.12
C PHE A 11 -4.03 -3.50 19.11
N THR A 12 -3.89 -3.81 20.40
CA THR A 12 -4.55 -3.09 21.49
C THR A 12 -3.50 -2.42 22.35
N GLY A 13 -3.49 -1.08 22.38
CA GLY A 13 -2.40 -0.32 22.98
C GLY A 13 -1.19 -0.15 22.04
N THR A 14 -0.21 0.63 22.47
CA THR A 14 1.05 0.85 21.75
C THR A 14 2.18 0.83 22.75
N GLU A 15 3.13 -0.07 22.53
CA GLU A 15 4.35 -0.16 23.33
C GLU A 15 5.48 0.60 22.65
N ASN A 16 5.49 0.64 21.30
CA ASN A 16 6.53 1.30 20.53
C ASN A 16 5.98 2.45 19.67
N TYR A 17 6.69 3.57 19.71
CA TYR A 17 6.46 4.68 18.82
C TYR A 17 7.61 4.76 17.80
N TYR A 18 7.27 4.68 16.52
CA TYR A 18 8.24 4.72 15.44
C TYR A 18 8.29 6.15 14.89
N LYS A 19 9.48 6.72 14.79
CA LYS A 19 9.68 8.06 14.26
C LYS A 19 9.79 8.02 12.75
N HIS A 20 8.92 8.78 12.10
CA HIS A 20 9.01 9.10 10.69
C HIS A 20 9.96 10.28 10.45
N SER A 21 10.52 10.36 9.25
CA SER A 21 11.46 11.41 8.80
C SER A 21 10.93 12.84 9.00
N MET A 22 9.61 13.04 8.90
CA MET A 22 8.92 14.32 9.13
C MET A 22 8.52 14.60 10.60
N GLY A 23 8.99 13.80 11.56
CA GLY A 23 8.67 13.97 13.00
C GLY A 23 7.30 13.41 13.42
N LEU A 24 6.57 12.78 12.50
CA LEU A 24 5.34 12.03 12.80
C LEU A 24 5.69 10.75 13.58
N LEU A 25 4.82 10.35 14.52
CA LEU A 25 4.96 9.12 15.29
C LEU A 25 3.93 8.09 14.85
N TYR A 26 4.38 6.89 14.52
CA TYR A 26 3.52 5.75 14.23
C TYR A 26 3.41 4.85 15.46
N THR A 27 2.20 4.36 15.71
CA THR A 27 1.91 3.28 16.66
C THR A 27 2.24 1.93 16.06
N ASP A 28 2.35 0.88 16.87
CA ASP A 28 2.66 -0.49 16.40
C ASP A 28 1.73 -0.95 15.26
N GLY A 29 0.42 -0.70 15.38
CA GLY A 29 -0.55 -1.04 14.34
C GLY A 29 -0.36 -0.22 13.06
N VAL A 30 -0.06 1.08 13.17
CA VAL A 30 0.21 1.93 11.99
C VAL A 30 1.53 1.54 11.34
N HIS A 31 2.57 1.30 12.12
CA HIS A 31 3.86 0.84 11.62
C HIS A 31 3.73 -0.51 10.89
N TYR A 32 2.96 -1.46 11.45
CA TYR A 32 2.66 -2.73 10.79
C TYR A 32 1.90 -2.55 9.47
N LEU A 33 0.97 -1.59 9.39
CA LEU A 33 0.28 -1.29 8.14
C LEU A 33 1.22 -0.70 7.10
N VAL A 34 2.17 0.15 7.49
CA VAL A 34 3.04 0.89 6.58
C VAL A 34 4.19 0.01 6.06
N GLN A 35 4.58 -1.05 6.77
CA GLN A 35 5.59 -1.99 6.30
C GLN A 35 5.02 -2.96 5.25
N ASP A 36 5.73 -3.10 4.12
CA ASP A 36 5.52 -4.12 3.07
C ASP A 36 4.17 -4.10 2.34
N GLN A 37 3.69 -2.91 1.94
CA GLN A 37 2.53 -2.81 1.04
C GLN A 37 2.93 -2.91 -0.43
N PHE A 38 2.31 -3.86 -1.15
CA PHE A 38 2.42 -3.98 -2.59
C PHE A 38 1.19 -3.38 -3.26
N TRP A 39 1.39 -2.32 -4.04
CA TRP A 39 0.32 -1.66 -4.75
C TRP A 39 0.40 -1.99 -6.23
N LYS A 40 -0.69 -2.47 -6.83
CA LYS A 40 -0.76 -2.67 -8.28
C LYS A 40 -1.62 -1.59 -8.91
N LEU A 41 -1.01 -0.85 -9.82
CA LEU A 41 -1.74 0.03 -10.73
C LEU A 41 -2.03 -0.76 -12.01
N ARG A 42 -3.29 -0.80 -12.43
CA ARG A 42 -3.71 -1.38 -13.72
C ARG A 42 -4.45 -0.31 -14.52
N VAL A 43 -3.95 -0.03 -15.71
CA VAL A 43 -4.51 0.98 -16.62
C VAL A 43 -5.44 0.29 -17.61
N ASN A 44 -6.63 0.83 -17.79
CA ASN A 44 -7.64 0.36 -18.73
C ASN A 44 -7.48 1.07 -20.09
N SER A 45 -8.08 0.52 -21.14
CA SER A 45 -7.99 1.06 -22.49
C SER A 45 -8.65 2.44 -22.67
N ASP A 46 -9.51 2.85 -21.74
CA ASP A 46 -10.17 4.16 -21.72
C ASP A 46 -9.38 5.21 -20.90
N HIS A 47 -8.13 4.91 -20.55
CA HIS A 47 -7.26 5.72 -19.67
C HIS A 47 -7.73 5.82 -18.20
N SER A 48 -8.79 5.11 -17.79
CA SER A 48 -9.04 4.90 -16.36
C SER A 48 -8.03 3.92 -15.77
N ALA A 49 -7.90 3.86 -14.45
CA ALA A 49 -7.04 2.88 -13.79
C ALA A 49 -7.60 2.43 -12.45
N SER A 50 -7.28 1.19 -12.07
CA SER A 50 -7.54 0.65 -10.74
C SER A 50 -6.23 0.53 -9.97
N LEU A 51 -6.14 1.20 -8.82
CA LEU A 51 -5.02 1.12 -7.90
C LEU A 51 -5.40 0.24 -6.70
N THR A 52 -4.69 -0.86 -6.56
CA THR A 52 -5.05 -1.94 -5.65
C THR A 52 -3.92 -2.24 -4.68
N CYS A 53 -4.17 -2.16 -3.37
CA CYS A 53 -3.25 -2.64 -2.35
C CYS A 53 -3.50 -4.14 -2.13
N GLU A 54 -2.51 -4.97 -2.42
CA GLU A 54 -2.55 -6.42 -2.19
C GLU A 54 -1.80 -6.80 -0.92
N ARG A 55 -2.46 -7.59 -0.05
CA ARG A 55 -1.86 -8.14 1.18
C ARG A 55 -1.12 -9.45 0.94
N ASP A 56 -1.69 -10.27 0.07
CA ASP A 56 -1.26 -11.61 -0.34
C ASP A 56 -1.86 -11.87 -1.73
N GLU A 57 -1.40 -12.90 -2.44
CA GLU A 57 -1.88 -13.25 -3.80
C GLU A 57 -3.42 -13.39 -3.83
N GLY A 58 -4.09 -12.44 -4.48
CA GLY A 58 -5.56 -12.40 -4.63
C GLY A 58 -6.33 -11.78 -3.44
N ASN A 59 -5.68 -11.30 -2.38
CA ASN A 59 -6.34 -10.59 -1.27
C ASN A 59 -6.16 -9.07 -1.38
N ILE A 60 -7.17 -8.41 -1.93
CA ILE A 60 -7.23 -6.96 -2.05
C ILE A 60 -7.61 -6.35 -0.70
N ALA A 61 -6.75 -5.49 -0.15
CA ALA A 61 -7.03 -4.71 1.05
C ALA A 61 -7.78 -3.42 0.77
N LEU A 62 -7.38 -2.75 -0.30
CA LEU A 62 -7.91 -1.48 -0.73
C LEU A 62 -7.91 -1.45 -2.25
N SER A 63 -8.97 -0.89 -2.83
CA SER A 63 -9.06 -0.59 -4.25
C SER A 63 -9.51 0.85 -4.41
N GLN A 64 -8.84 1.58 -5.27
CA GLN A 64 -9.21 2.94 -5.65
C GLN A 64 -9.30 3.03 -7.17
N GLU A 65 -10.44 3.49 -7.66
CA GLU A 65 -10.63 3.80 -9.06
C GLU A 65 -10.11 5.21 -9.36
N ILE A 66 -9.33 5.33 -10.43
CA ILE A 66 -8.75 6.55 -10.95
C ILE A 66 -9.44 6.83 -12.29
N SER A 67 -10.14 7.95 -12.39
CA SER A 67 -10.92 8.28 -13.59
C SER A 67 -10.07 8.56 -14.83
N TYR A 68 -8.80 8.93 -14.66
CA TYR A 68 -7.88 9.18 -15.77
C TYR A 68 -6.41 9.09 -15.35
N THR A 69 -5.56 8.50 -16.18
CA THR A 69 -4.09 8.53 -16.09
C THR A 69 -3.45 8.46 -17.47
N ASP A 70 -2.29 9.12 -17.62
CA ASP A 70 -1.41 9.03 -18.79
C ASP A 70 -0.26 8.03 -18.58
N PHE A 71 -0.34 7.19 -17.53
CA PHE A 71 0.70 6.23 -17.22
C PHE A 71 0.92 5.25 -18.39
N PRO A 72 2.17 5.06 -18.84
CA PRO A 72 2.43 4.42 -20.13
C PRO A 72 2.35 2.90 -20.12
N LEU A 73 2.31 2.25 -18.95
CA LEU A 73 2.25 0.79 -18.82
C LEU A 73 0.85 0.32 -18.46
N GLU A 74 0.44 -0.81 -19.01
CA GLU A 74 -0.85 -1.45 -18.69
C GLU A 74 -0.94 -1.89 -17.23
N SER A 75 0.19 -2.26 -16.62
CA SER A 75 0.26 -2.53 -15.18
C SER A 75 1.66 -2.32 -14.60
N VAL A 76 1.72 -1.95 -13.33
CA VAL A 76 2.97 -1.83 -12.56
C VAL A 76 2.73 -2.12 -11.08
N THR A 77 3.75 -2.61 -10.39
CA THR A 77 3.76 -2.71 -8.92
C THR A 77 4.49 -1.50 -8.33
N LEU A 78 3.90 -0.85 -7.35
CA LEU A 78 4.38 0.35 -6.65
C LEU A 78 4.64 0.01 -5.19
N TYR A 79 5.59 0.73 -4.59
CA TYR A 79 5.95 0.62 -3.18
C TYR A 79 5.47 1.86 -2.43
N LEU A 80 4.83 1.67 -1.27
CA LEU A 80 4.48 2.78 -0.40
C LEU A 80 5.65 3.09 0.52
N ALA A 81 6.21 4.30 0.40
CA ALA A 81 7.22 4.82 1.32
C ALA A 81 6.83 6.23 1.74
N ASP A 82 6.84 6.50 3.04
CA ASP A 82 6.59 7.83 3.60
C ASP A 82 5.29 8.52 3.09
N GLY A 83 4.25 7.72 2.80
CA GLY A 83 2.96 8.20 2.28
C GLY A 83 2.92 8.48 0.78
N VAL A 84 3.98 8.11 0.05
CA VAL A 84 4.12 8.28 -1.41
C VAL A 84 4.24 6.90 -2.06
N LEU A 85 3.52 6.70 -3.17
CA LEU A 85 3.70 5.52 -4.01
C LEU A 85 4.85 5.76 -4.99
N LEU A 86 5.84 4.89 -4.93
CA LEU A 86 7.07 4.95 -5.72
C LEU A 86 7.10 3.81 -6.73
N LEU A 87 7.68 4.07 -7.90
CA LEU A 87 8.06 3.01 -8.83
C LEU A 87 9.15 2.12 -8.21
N PRO A 88 9.30 0.88 -8.68
CA PRO A 88 10.41 0.01 -8.26
C PRO A 88 11.80 0.60 -8.53
N SER A 89 11.91 1.53 -9.48
CA SER A 89 13.15 2.25 -9.78
C SER A 89 13.40 3.46 -8.89
N GLU A 90 12.41 3.90 -8.10
CA GLU A 90 12.47 5.09 -7.23
C GLU A 90 12.63 4.76 -5.75
N TYR A 91 12.48 3.48 -5.39
CA TYR A 91 12.69 2.91 -4.05
C TYR A 91 14.12 2.37 -3.92
#